data_AF-F8KT17-F1
#
_entry.id   AF-F8KT17-F1
#
_cell.length_a   1.000
_cell.length_b   1.000
_cell.length_c   1.000
_cell.angle_alpha   90.00
_cell.angle_beta   90.00
_cell.angle_gamma   90.00
#
_symmetry.space_group_name_H-M   'P 1'
#
loop_
_entity.id
_entity.type
_entity.pdbx_description
1 polymer ?
#
loop_
_entity_poly.entity_id
_entity_poly.type
_entity_poly.pdbx_seq_one_letter_code
_entity_poly.pdbx_strand_id
1 'polypeptide(L)'
;MQKFKLFVSNYQNSPEYRKPLAFGIAKIQRGQKSGKPLSVTYPVLNWGEENLGSYSVFMGVVKDSVPLYQMDTEDKQASEVVYGVDKAFIQQALKLYAPFLEETLQDENKHKNIQVLVELIKAFREKRLYYTPSSLDPYTSYDHETQQHVSKVSMQDCFNYHLVVLYADKPCQSLESAYMKLLALSLGKAPLRSLNLEGIFNLLPNVAWSGNTPYELDWLREQEVNLKMRDAYPCIDFVDKFPRYLMQVIPQYDNIRLLDSAKTRFGAYLGKGGYTQMPGASYINFNAGVEGACMNEGRISSSVIVGEGTDVGGGASILGVLSGGNSKPISIGRNCLLGANCVVGISLGDGCIVDAGIGVLAGTIFELSSEDAEQLQVVNADFKPRADNLYKGKELSELHGVHFRQCSQSGKMVAFRSTRKITLNQSLHD
;
A
#
# COMPACT_ATOMS: atom_id res chain seq x y z
N MET A 1 22.04 27.82 -10.75
CA MET A 1 22.10 26.53 -11.46
C MET A 1 23.46 25.83 -11.35
N GLN A 2 24.58 26.45 -11.76
CA GLN A 2 25.91 25.80 -11.73
C GLN A 2 26.37 25.35 -10.33
N LYS A 3 26.19 26.19 -9.30
CA LYS A 3 26.53 25.82 -7.91
C LYS A 3 25.78 24.57 -7.42
N PHE A 4 24.51 24.44 -7.77
CA PHE A 4 23.70 23.27 -7.44
C PHE A 4 24.23 22.01 -8.14
N LYS A 5 24.49 22.08 -9.45
CA LYS A 5 25.04 20.94 -10.21
C LYS A 5 26.39 20.50 -9.66
N LEU A 6 27.26 21.45 -9.29
CA LEU A 6 28.56 21.15 -8.69
C LEU A 6 28.40 20.47 -7.33
N PHE A 7 27.52 20.98 -6.46
CA PHE A 7 27.23 20.36 -5.17
C PHE A 7 26.74 18.91 -5.34
N VAL A 8 25.75 18.68 -6.21
CA VAL A 8 25.19 17.35 -6.47
C VAL A 8 26.28 16.40 -6.98
N SER A 9 27.07 16.84 -7.96
CA SER A 9 28.17 16.05 -8.51
C SER A 9 29.22 15.71 -7.45
N ASN A 10 29.63 16.69 -6.64
CA ASN A 10 30.62 16.47 -5.59
C ASN A 10 30.11 15.49 -4.53
N TYR A 11 28.85 15.60 -4.12
CA TYR A 11 28.26 14.67 -3.17
C TYR A 11 28.17 13.26 -3.75
N GLN A 12 27.65 13.10 -4.98
CA GLN A 12 27.48 11.79 -5.62
C GLN A 12 28.79 11.05 -5.90
N ASN A 13 29.91 11.77 -6.04
CA ASN A 13 31.24 11.19 -6.20
C ASN A 13 31.98 11.01 -4.85
N SER A 14 31.36 11.36 -3.73
CA SER A 14 31.99 11.21 -2.41
C SER A 14 31.90 9.77 -1.91
N PRO A 15 32.82 9.32 -1.03
CA PRO A 15 32.75 7.99 -0.41
C PRO A 15 31.49 7.77 0.46
N GLU A 16 30.85 8.85 0.92
CA GLU A 16 29.63 8.82 1.72
C GLU A 16 28.38 8.56 0.87
N TYR A 17 28.47 8.76 -0.45
CA TYR A 17 27.32 8.60 -1.32
C TYR A 17 26.92 7.13 -1.42
N ARG A 18 25.72 6.86 -0.93
CA ARG A 18 25.00 5.62 -1.20
C ARG A 18 23.73 5.93 -1.95
N LYS A 19 23.55 5.29 -3.10
CA LYS A 19 22.34 5.44 -3.91
C LYS A 19 21.13 4.84 -3.17
N PRO A 20 20.01 5.57 -3.05
CA PRO A 20 18.82 5.07 -2.38
C PRO A 20 18.02 4.17 -3.33
N LEU A 21 17.29 3.19 -2.76
CA LEU A 21 16.16 2.56 -3.41
C LEU A 21 14.96 3.51 -3.46
N ALA A 22 14.72 4.24 -2.36
CA ALA A 22 13.63 5.19 -2.24
C ALA A 22 13.93 6.24 -1.17
N PHE A 23 13.33 7.43 -1.30
CA PHE A 23 13.38 8.44 -0.25
C PHE A 23 12.19 9.40 -0.31
N GLY A 24 11.89 10.00 0.84
CA GLY A 24 10.85 11.02 0.95
C GLY A 24 10.86 11.68 2.32
N ILE A 25 10.22 12.84 2.43
CA ILE A 25 9.95 13.47 3.72
C ILE A 25 8.51 13.14 4.11
N ALA A 26 8.36 12.45 5.23
CA ALA A 26 7.09 11.99 5.76
C ALA A 26 6.57 12.95 6.83
N LYS A 27 5.26 13.12 6.89
CA LYS A 27 4.54 13.71 8.04
C LYS A 27 4.09 12.58 8.96
N ILE A 28 4.30 12.75 10.26
CA ILE A 28 3.98 11.76 11.29
C ILE A 28 2.76 12.22 12.09
N GLN A 29 1.73 11.39 12.17
CA GLN A 29 0.67 11.58 13.17
C GLN A 29 1.02 10.76 14.40
N ARG A 30 1.04 11.41 15.56
CA ARG A 30 1.52 10.82 16.81
C ARG A 30 0.38 10.51 17.77
N GLY A 31 0.63 9.54 18.64
CA GLY A 31 -0.29 9.12 19.68
C GLY A 31 -0.53 10.22 20.69
N GLN A 32 -1.80 10.42 21.02
CA GLN A 32 -2.28 11.46 21.93
C GLN A 32 -1.72 11.29 23.35
N LYS A 33 -1.43 10.05 23.76
CA LYS A 33 -0.87 9.70 25.06
C LYS A 33 0.61 9.36 24.96
N SER A 34 0.97 8.46 24.05
CA SER A 34 2.34 7.92 24.01
C SER A 34 3.33 8.80 23.23
N GLY A 35 2.85 9.71 22.39
CA GLY A 35 3.68 10.46 21.45
C GLY A 35 4.31 9.62 20.34
N LYS A 36 4.06 8.30 20.29
CA LYS A 36 4.61 7.39 19.28
C LYS A 36 3.98 7.63 17.91
N PRO A 37 4.69 7.37 16.80
CA PRO A 37 4.09 7.36 15.47
C PRO A 37 2.90 6.38 15.39
N LEU A 38 1.75 6.87 14.90
CA LEU A 38 0.55 6.06 14.62
C LEU A 38 0.30 5.87 13.13
N SER A 39 0.57 6.90 12.33
CA SER A 39 0.47 6.88 10.88
C SER A 39 1.51 7.81 10.26
N VAL A 40 1.78 7.56 8.98
CA VAL A 40 2.78 8.29 8.21
C VAL A 40 2.18 8.66 6.86
N THR A 41 2.43 9.88 6.39
CA THR A 41 2.02 10.32 5.05
C THR A 41 3.20 10.92 4.31
N TYR A 42 3.41 10.47 3.09
CA TYR A 42 4.42 11.03 2.19
C TYR A 42 3.73 11.86 1.11
N PRO A 43 3.87 13.20 1.12
CA PRO A 43 3.35 14.03 0.04
C PRO A 43 4.04 13.74 -1.30
N VAL A 44 5.32 13.34 -1.25
CA VAL A 44 6.13 12.97 -2.41
C VAL A 44 6.97 11.74 -2.05
N LEU A 45 6.87 10.71 -2.89
CA LEU A 45 7.73 9.53 -2.83
C LEU A 45 8.60 9.47 -4.08
N ASN A 46 9.91 9.45 -3.88
CA ASN A 46 10.89 9.24 -4.94
C ASN A 46 11.35 7.78 -4.89
N TRP A 47 11.36 7.12 -6.05
CA TRP A 47 11.65 5.69 -6.16
C TRP A 47 12.62 5.41 -7.31
N GLY A 48 13.61 4.54 -7.08
CA GLY A 48 14.64 4.21 -8.06
C GLY A 48 15.50 5.42 -8.42
N GLU A 49 15.50 5.81 -9.70
CA GLU A 49 16.35 6.89 -10.25
C GLU A 49 15.74 8.30 -10.11
N GLU A 50 14.56 8.41 -9.54
CA GLU A 50 13.85 9.68 -9.46
C GLU A 50 14.56 10.68 -8.53
N ASN A 51 14.79 11.90 -9.04
CA ASN A 51 15.20 13.06 -8.25
C ASN A 51 16.46 12.85 -7.38
N LEU A 52 17.44 12.09 -7.86
CA LEU A 52 18.70 11.84 -7.13
C LEU A 52 19.49 13.12 -6.79
N GLY A 53 19.30 14.20 -7.53
CA GLY A 53 19.83 15.52 -7.16
C GLY A 53 19.22 16.06 -5.86
N SER A 54 17.92 15.84 -5.65
CA SER A 54 17.25 16.22 -4.40
C SER A 54 17.67 15.34 -3.23
N TYR A 55 17.86 14.05 -3.49
CA TYR A 55 18.46 13.14 -2.52
C TYR A 55 19.84 13.64 -2.05
N SER A 56 20.72 14.02 -2.97
CA SER A 56 22.05 14.56 -2.63
C SER A 56 21.97 15.81 -1.75
N VAL A 57 20.99 16.70 -2.02
CA VAL A 57 20.75 17.88 -1.15
C VAL A 57 20.33 17.44 0.24
N PHE A 58 19.34 16.57 0.36
CA PHE A 58 18.84 16.17 1.68
C PHE A 58 19.92 15.48 2.51
N MET A 59 20.65 14.53 1.91
CA MET A 59 21.70 13.80 2.62
C MET A 59 22.91 14.65 2.94
N GLY A 60 23.32 15.55 2.05
CA GLY A 60 24.42 16.48 2.34
C GLY A 60 24.09 17.47 3.46
N VAL A 61 22.80 17.76 3.70
CA VAL A 61 22.34 18.60 4.81
C VAL A 61 22.26 17.83 6.14
N VAL A 62 21.85 16.55 6.12
CA VAL A 62 21.78 15.72 7.34
C VAL A 62 23.07 14.98 7.68
N LYS A 63 24.17 15.18 6.93
CA LYS A 63 25.43 14.44 7.11
C LYS A 63 25.98 14.45 8.54
N ASP A 64 25.82 15.58 9.25
CA ASP A 64 26.29 15.77 10.64
C ASP A 64 25.16 15.55 11.66
N SER A 65 23.97 15.16 11.20
CA SER A 65 22.80 14.90 12.04
C SER A 65 22.81 13.46 12.54
N VAL A 66 22.42 13.27 13.79
CA VAL A 66 22.22 11.92 14.35
C VAL A 66 20.89 11.37 13.81
N PRO A 67 20.88 10.17 13.18
CA PRO A 67 19.63 9.52 12.79
C PRO A 67 18.73 9.29 14.01
N LEU A 68 17.42 9.43 13.83
CA LEU A 68 16.44 8.97 14.82
C LEU A 68 16.44 7.45 14.90
N TYR A 69 16.67 6.83 13.74
CA TYR A 69 16.72 5.40 13.59
C TYR A 69 17.66 5.05 12.43
N GLN A 70 18.52 4.07 12.68
CA GLN A 70 19.36 3.44 11.66
C GLN A 70 19.48 1.96 12.01
N MET A 71 19.25 1.10 11.03
CA MET A 71 19.59 -0.32 11.16
C MET A 71 21.03 -0.53 10.73
N ASP A 72 21.84 -1.33 11.40
CA ASP A 72 23.09 -1.83 10.83
C ASP A 72 22.85 -3.28 10.36
N THR A 73 23.14 -3.59 9.08
CA THR A 73 23.15 -5.00 8.63
C THR A 73 24.37 -5.72 9.21
N GLU A 74 24.41 -7.05 9.06
CA GLU A 74 25.61 -7.86 9.36
C GLU A 74 26.87 -7.32 8.64
N ASP A 75 26.69 -6.69 7.48
CA ASP A 75 27.73 -6.01 6.69
C ASP A 75 27.98 -4.54 7.14
N LYS A 76 27.40 -4.09 8.26
CA LYS A 76 27.42 -2.71 8.78
C LYS A 76 26.90 -1.64 7.79
N GLN A 77 25.95 -2.02 6.92
CA GLN A 77 25.33 -1.08 5.96
C GLN A 77 23.83 -0.99 6.15
N ALA A 78 23.32 0.17 6.55
CA ALA A 78 21.90 0.32 6.84
C ALA A 78 20.96 -0.02 5.68
N SER A 79 19.91 -0.82 5.89
CA SER A 79 18.88 -1.00 4.85
C SER A 79 17.95 0.20 4.75
N GLU A 80 17.76 0.90 5.86
CA GLU A 80 16.94 2.11 5.98
C GLU A 80 17.53 3.04 7.04
N VAL A 81 17.27 4.34 6.90
CA VAL A 81 17.64 5.38 7.86
C VAL A 81 16.56 6.45 7.93
N VAL A 82 16.34 6.99 9.13
CA VAL A 82 15.33 8.01 9.42
C VAL A 82 15.97 9.17 10.17
N TYR A 83 15.77 10.39 9.67
CA TYR A 83 16.25 11.62 10.30
C TYR A 83 15.08 12.54 10.67
N GLY A 84 15.21 13.26 11.77
CA GLY A 84 14.29 14.33 12.13
C GLY A 84 14.47 15.54 11.23
N VAL A 85 13.37 16.13 10.76
CA VAL A 85 13.40 17.36 9.97
C VAL A 85 13.22 18.55 10.88
N ASP A 86 14.25 19.38 10.96
CA ASP A 86 14.30 20.57 11.80
C ASP A 86 14.39 21.86 10.98
N LYS A 87 14.41 23.01 11.67
CA LYS A 87 14.53 24.31 11.00
C LYS A 87 15.85 24.44 10.22
N ALA A 88 16.96 23.93 10.77
CA ALA A 88 18.27 24.06 10.14
C ALA A 88 18.33 23.29 8.82
N PHE A 89 17.79 22.06 8.79
CA PHE A 89 17.63 21.24 7.61
C PHE A 89 16.90 22.01 6.50
N ILE A 90 15.73 22.55 6.81
CA ILE A 90 14.88 23.26 5.84
C ILE A 90 15.64 24.46 5.25
N GLN A 91 16.26 25.27 6.10
CA GLN A 91 16.97 26.47 5.68
C GLN A 91 18.21 26.15 4.83
N GLN A 92 18.98 25.13 5.19
CA GLN A 92 20.16 24.73 4.43
C GLN A 92 19.79 24.13 3.07
N ALA A 93 18.78 23.26 3.03
CA ALA A 93 18.29 22.68 1.78
C ALA A 93 17.78 23.77 0.82
N LEU A 94 16.98 24.72 1.30
CA LEU A 94 16.46 25.81 0.45
C LEU A 94 17.54 26.76 -0.06
N LYS A 95 18.63 26.98 0.70
CA LYS A 95 19.79 27.73 0.20
C LYS A 95 20.41 27.07 -1.03
N LEU A 96 20.49 25.74 -1.05
CA LEU A 96 20.97 24.99 -2.21
C LEU A 96 19.99 25.04 -3.39
N TYR A 97 18.69 25.09 -3.11
CA TYR A 97 17.63 25.24 -4.11
C TYR A 97 17.33 26.67 -4.55
N ALA A 98 18.02 27.69 -4.02
CA ALA A 98 17.76 29.09 -4.33
C ALA A 98 17.56 29.40 -5.84
N PRO A 99 18.30 28.77 -6.79
CA PRO A 99 18.09 29.00 -8.22
C PRO A 99 16.75 28.51 -8.80
N PHE A 100 16.01 27.67 -8.08
CA PHE A 100 14.77 27.03 -8.54
C PHE A 100 13.53 27.54 -7.79
N LEU A 101 13.71 28.34 -6.73
CA LEU A 101 12.62 28.76 -5.85
C LEU A 101 11.60 29.64 -6.57
N GLU A 102 12.05 30.57 -7.43
CA GLU A 102 11.14 31.45 -8.16
C GLU A 102 10.22 30.66 -9.10
N GLU A 103 10.78 29.71 -9.87
CA GLU A 103 10.00 28.81 -10.72
C GLU A 103 9.03 27.95 -9.90
N THR A 104 9.49 27.44 -8.76
CA THR A 104 8.67 26.61 -7.85
C THR A 104 7.50 27.41 -7.28
N LEU A 105 7.69 28.68 -6.95
CA LEU A 105 6.62 29.53 -6.40
C LEU A 105 5.59 29.96 -7.45
N GLN A 106 5.94 29.90 -8.74
CA GLN A 106 5.03 30.23 -9.84
C GLN A 106 4.21 29.01 -10.31
N ASP A 107 4.71 27.79 -10.14
CA ASP A 107 4.05 26.56 -10.56
C ASP A 107 4.13 25.48 -9.47
N GLU A 108 3.01 25.25 -8.78
CA GLU A 108 2.89 24.30 -7.67
C GLU A 108 3.13 22.83 -8.09
N ASN A 109 3.07 22.52 -9.39
CA ASN A 109 3.31 21.16 -9.89
C ASN A 109 4.78 20.89 -10.22
N LYS A 110 5.61 21.91 -10.33
CA LYS A 110 7.05 21.78 -10.59
C LYS A 110 7.83 21.57 -9.30
N HIS A 111 8.93 20.81 -9.43
CA HIS A 111 9.89 20.56 -8.36
C HIS A 111 9.23 20.09 -7.05
N LYS A 112 8.43 19.02 -7.09
CA LYS A 112 7.64 18.55 -5.94
C LYS A 112 8.45 18.37 -4.65
N ASN A 113 9.71 17.96 -4.71
CA ASN A 113 10.59 17.88 -3.52
C ASN A 113 10.90 19.25 -2.90
N ILE A 114 10.99 20.31 -3.72
CA ILE A 114 11.17 21.69 -3.25
C ILE A 114 9.85 22.21 -2.66
N GLN A 115 8.70 21.87 -3.25
CA GLN A 115 7.39 22.23 -2.69
C GLN A 115 7.19 21.69 -1.28
N VAL A 116 7.65 20.45 -1.02
CA VAL A 116 7.64 19.89 0.34
C VAL A 116 8.42 20.79 1.32
N LEU A 117 9.59 21.31 0.93
CA LEU A 117 10.36 22.23 1.78
C LEU A 117 9.66 23.58 1.99
N VAL A 118 8.96 24.09 0.98
CA VAL A 118 8.16 25.33 1.09
C VAL A 118 7.04 25.14 2.11
N GLU A 119 6.33 24.01 2.05
CA GLU A 119 5.30 23.66 3.04
C GLU A 119 5.86 23.44 4.44
N LEU A 120 7.09 22.89 4.56
CA LEU A 120 7.77 22.75 5.84
C LEU A 120 8.13 24.09 6.48
N ILE A 121 8.44 25.14 5.70
CA ILE A 121 8.58 26.50 6.27
C ILE A 121 7.27 26.97 6.88
N LYS A 122 6.14 26.77 6.18
CA LYS A 122 4.82 27.15 6.70
C LYS A 122 4.53 26.39 8.00
N ALA A 123 4.78 25.08 8.00
CA ALA A 123 4.67 24.25 9.20
C ALA A 123 5.54 24.74 10.37
N PHE A 124 6.77 25.20 10.10
CA PHE A 124 7.62 25.81 11.11
C PHE A 124 7.02 27.11 11.67
N ARG A 125 6.53 28.01 10.81
CA ARG A 125 5.89 29.28 11.22
C ARG A 125 4.64 29.05 12.06
N GLU A 126 3.90 28.00 11.75
CA GLU A 126 2.68 27.57 12.46
C GLU A 126 2.96 26.70 13.70
N LYS A 127 4.24 26.55 14.10
CA LYS A 127 4.66 25.72 15.25
C LYS A 127 4.25 24.23 15.14
N ARG A 128 4.10 23.73 13.91
CA ARG A 128 3.76 22.31 13.63
C ARG A 128 4.97 21.41 13.36
N LEU A 129 6.18 21.96 13.27
CA LEU A 129 7.39 21.20 12.94
C LEU A 129 7.76 20.19 14.03
N TYR A 130 7.54 20.56 15.29
CA TYR A 130 7.86 19.74 16.45
C TYR A 130 6.59 19.23 17.12
N TYR A 131 6.64 18.00 17.61
CA TYR A 131 5.65 17.46 18.51
C TYR A 131 5.68 18.26 19.80
N THR A 132 4.57 18.90 20.10
CA THR A 132 4.33 19.48 21.42
C THR A 132 3.33 18.54 22.08
N PRO A 133 3.70 17.78 23.13
CA PRO A 133 2.74 17.02 23.89
C PRO A 133 1.63 17.98 24.28
N SER A 134 0.42 17.69 23.83
CA SER A 134 -0.71 18.46 24.25
C SER A 134 -0.88 18.31 25.77
N SER A 135 -0.64 19.37 26.52
CA SER A 135 -1.54 19.71 27.62
C SER A 135 -2.89 20.09 27.00
N LEU A 136 -3.64 19.11 26.49
CA LEU A 136 -4.98 19.34 25.97
C LEU A 136 -5.94 19.43 27.16
N ASP A 137 -5.81 20.51 27.92
CA ASP A 137 -6.97 21.25 28.43
C ASP A 137 -6.58 22.74 28.57
N PRO A 138 -7.15 23.67 27.77
CA PRO A 138 -7.05 25.09 28.08
C PRO A 138 -7.78 25.49 29.38
N TYR A 139 -8.43 24.54 30.07
CA TYR A 139 -9.15 24.73 31.34
C TYR A 139 -8.61 23.93 32.54
N THR A 140 -7.44 23.27 32.45
CA THR A 140 -6.76 22.75 33.65
C THR A 140 -6.10 23.88 34.44
N SER A 141 -6.93 24.68 35.11
CA SER A 141 -6.53 25.48 36.26
C SER A 141 -7.11 24.85 37.52
N TYR A 142 -6.62 23.67 37.92
CA TYR A 142 -6.73 23.11 39.28
C TYR A 142 -5.95 21.79 39.32
N ASP A 143 -4.67 21.84 39.67
CA ASP A 143 -4.18 21.37 40.97
C ASP A 143 -2.65 21.37 41.00
N HIS A 144 -2.13 21.94 42.09
CA HIS A 144 -0.75 21.76 42.51
C HIS A 144 -0.53 20.29 42.88
N GLU A 145 0.65 19.76 42.57
CA GLU A 145 1.15 18.44 42.97
C GLU A 145 0.67 17.23 42.15
N THR A 146 1.30 16.98 40.99
CA THR A 146 1.66 15.61 40.51
C THR A 146 2.60 15.72 39.31
N GLN A 147 3.76 16.37 39.50
CA GLN A 147 4.89 16.19 38.59
C GLN A 147 5.58 14.84 38.89
N GLN A 148 5.00 13.73 38.46
CA GLN A 148 5.72 12.46 38.35
C GLN A 148 4.97 11.56 37.36
N HIS A 149 5.67 11.16 36.29
CA HIS A 149 5.22 10.34 35.14
C HIS A 149 4.89 11.05 33.82
N VAL A 150 5.57 12.16 33.51
CA VAL A 150 5.87 12.45 32.09
C VAL A 150 7.03 11.54 31.70
N SER A 151 6.75 10.48 30.95
CA SER A 151 7.79 9.66 30.30
C SER A 151 8.74 10.59 29.55
N LYS A 152 10.05 10.48 29.82
CA LYS A 152 11.11 11.23 29.12
C LYS A 152 11.02 10.94 27.62
N VAL A 153 10.26 11.74 26.87
CA VAL A 153 10.38 11.79 25.41
C VAL A 153 11.78 12.31 25.14
N SER A 154 12.64 11.52 24.51
CA SER A 154 13.94 11.99 24.06
C SER A 154 13.73 13.22 23.17
N MET A 155 14.51 14.30 23.36
CA MET A 155 14.43 15.48 22.49
C MET A 155 14.63 15.12 21.00
N GLN A 156 15.27 13.98 20.72
CA GLN A 156 15.45 13.46 19.37
C GLN A 156 14.13 12.93 18.75
N ASP A 157 13.16 12.46 19.53
CA ASP A 157 11.91 11.87 18.98
C ASP A 157 10.77 12.88 18.81
N CYS A 158 11.08 14.18 18.86
CA CYS A 158 10.09 15.26 18.89
C CYS A 158 9.77 15.86 17.51
N PHE A 159 10.17 15.25 16.40
CA PHE A 159 9.91 15.81 15.06
C PHE A 159 8.57 15.31 14.50
N ASN A 160 7.74 16.19 13.96
CA ASN A 160 6.52 15.78 13.26
C ASN A 160 6.77 15.42 11.79
N TYR A 161 8.00 15.61 11.32
CA TYR A 161 8.40 15.37 9.95
C TYR A 161 9.73 14.63 9.93
N HIS A 162 9.80 13.54 9.18
CA HIS A 162 10.97 12.67 9.11
C HIS A 162 11.46 12.55 7.67
N LEU A 163 12.75 12.72 7.43
CA LEU A 163 13.39 12.31 6.18
C LEU A 163 13.67 10.81 6.28
N VAL A 164 13.15 10.05 5.34
CA VAL A 164 13.23 8.58 5.33
C VAL A 164 13.92 8.15 4.05
N VAL A 165 14.90 7.27 4.19
CA VAL A 165 15.66 6.72 3.06
C VAL A 165 15.69 5.20 3.19
N LEU A 166 15.33 4.52 2.10
CA LEU A 166 15.54 3.08 1.94
C LEU A 166 16.73 2.88 0.99
N TYR A 167 17.68 2.06 1.39
CA TYR A 167 18.82 1.66 0.58
C TYR A 167 18.67 0.27 -0.04
N ALA A 168 17.91 -0.60 0.62
CA ALA A 168 17.71 -1.98 0.17
C ALA A 168 16.33 -2.50 0.59
N ASP A 169 15.78 -3.41 -0.20
CA ASP A 169 14.52 -4.08 0.11
C ASP A 169 14.73 -5.22 1.12
N LYS A 170 14.80 -4.86 2.40
CA LYS A 170 14.86 -5.77 3.57
C LYS A 170 13.58 -5.64 4.40
N PRO A 171 13.28 -6.56 5.34
CA PRO A 171 12.13 -6.40 6.23
C PRO A 171 12.12 -5.00 6.87
N CYS A 172 10.95 -4.36 6.86
CA CYS A 172 10.79 -3.05 7.48
C CYS A 172 11.09 -3.11 8.97
N GLN A 173 11.65 -2.04 9.53
CA GLN A 173 11.89 -1.93 10.97
C GLN A 173 11.29 -0.66 11.60
N SER A 174 10.81 0.26 10.77
CA SER A 174 10.12 1.47 11.18
C SER A 174 8.71 1.55 10.59
N LEU A 175 7.82 2.29 11.25
CA LEU A 175 6.48 2.56 10.71
C LEU A 175 6.58 3.33 9.38
N GLU A 176 7.56 4.22 9.31
CA GLU A 176 7.90 5.05 8.16
C GLU A 176 8.25 4.21 6.94
N SER A 177 9.14 3.22 7.08
CA SER A 177 9.52 2.36 5.96
C SER A 177 8.38 1.45 5.52
N ALA A 178 7.59 0.95 6.46
CA ALA A 178 6.38 0.17 6.16
C ALA A 178 5.39 0.99 5.29
N TYR A 179 5.07 2.21 5.71
CA TYR A 179 4.19 3.10 4.94
C TYR A 179 4.80 3.50 3.59
N MET A 180 6.12 3.69 3.51
CA MET A 180 6.80 4.00 2.25
C MET A 180 6.63 2.87 1.23
N LYS A 181 6.81 1.61 1.65
CA LYS A 181 6.65 0.45 0.77
C LYS A 181 5.19 0.24 0.35
N LEU A 182 4.25 0.40 1.27
CA LEU A 182 2.81 0.34 0.96
C LEU A 182 2.42 1.44 -0.05
N LEU A 183 2.98 2.65 0.10
CA LEU A 183 2.77 3.73 -0.85
C LEU A 183 3.38 3.40 -2.22
N ALA A 184 4.57 2.82 -2.26
CA ALA A 184 5.21 2.41 -3.52
C ALA A 184 4.35 1.40 -4.31
N LEU A 185 3.73 0.44 -3.61
CA LEU A 185 2.76 -0.48 -4.20
C LEU A 185 1.53 0.25 -4.72
N SER A 186 0.91 1.09 -3.89
CA SER A 186 -0.31 1.81 -4.27
C SER A 186 -0.11 2.84 -5.38
N LEU A 187 1.10 3.36 -5.55
CA LEU A 187 1.51 4.24 -6.64
C LEU A 187 1.96 3.49 -7.90
N GLY A 188 2.04 2.15 -7.88
CA GLY A 188 2.59 1.38 -8.99
C GLY A 188 4.09 1.59 -9.23
N LYS A 189 4.80 2.18 -8.26
CA LYS A 189 6.27 2.37 -8.31
C LYS A 189 7.03 1.06 -8.05
N ALA A 190 6.39 0.12 -7.36
CA ALA A 190 6.86 -1.24 -7.17
C ALA A 190 5.77 -2.23 -7.60
N PRO A 191 6.11 -3.32 -8.32
CA PRO A 191 5.16 -4.38 -8.64
C PRO A 191 4.60 -5.05 -7.38
N LEU A 192 3.38 -5.59 -7.49
CA LEU A 192 2.82 -6.46 -6.46
C LEU A 192 3.75 -7.64 -6.19
N ARG A 193 3.86 -8.05 -4.91
CA ARG A 193 4.76 -9.11 -4.42
C ARG A 193 6.25 -8.83 -4.55
N SER A 194 6.68 -7.67 -5.09
CA SER A 194 8.10 -7.40 -5.31
C SER A 194 8.83 -6.87 -4.07
N LEU A 195 8.09 -6.39 -3.07
CA LEU A 195 8.66 -5.77 -1.87
C LEU A 195 8.61 -6.72 -0.68
N ASN A 196 9.68 -6.72 0.12
CA ASN A 196 9.72 -7.44 1.38
C ASN A 196 8.86 -6.71 2.44
N LEU A 197 7.70 -7.29 2.75
CA LEU A 197 6.76 -6.82 3.79
C LEU A 197 6.69 -7.79 4.98
N GLU A 198 7.72 -8.61 5.19
CA GLU A 198 7.79 -9.50 6.34
C GLU A 198 7.75 -8.71 7.65
N GLY A 199 6.98 -9.20 8.63
CA GLY A 199 6.85 -8.56 9.94
C GLY A 199 6.08 -7.23 9.97
N ILE A 200 5.55 -6.77 8.83
CA ILE A 200 4.93 -5.43 8.72
C ILE A 200 3.81 -5.21 9.75
N PHE A 201 3.00 -6.23 10.06
CA PHE A 201 1.91 -6.14 11.05
C PHE A 201 2.37 -5.76 12.46
N ASN A 202 3.63 -6.05 12.82
CA ASN A 202 4.18 -5.70 14.14
C ASN A 202 4.51 -4.22 14.24
N LEU A 203 4.75 -3.56 13.11
CA LEU A 203 5.10 -2.14 13.05
C LEU A 203 3.85 -1.25 13.05
N LEU A 204 2.76 -1.68 12.42
CA LEU A 204 1.52 -0.89 12.35
C LEU A 204 0.73 -1.04 13.66
N PRO A 205 0.51 0.04 14.44
CA PRO A 205 -0.30 -0.02 15.64
C PRO A 205 -1.78 -0.20 15.29
N ASN A 206 -2.53 -0.91 16.13
CA ASN A 206 -3.98 -0.98 15.99
C ASN A 206 -4.60 0.28 16.60
N VAL A 207 -5.22 1.12 15.78
CA VAL A 207 -5.74 2.44 16.18
C VAL A 207 -7.19 2.61 15.74
N ALA A 208 -7.92 3.49 16.42
CA ALA A 208 -9.21 3.93 15.94
C ALA A 208 -9.03 5.05 14.92
N TRP A 209 -9.78 5.02 13.83
CA TRP A 209 -9.74 6.03 12.77
C TRP A 209 -11.04 6.82 12.75
N SER A 210 -10.93 8.15 12.78
CA SER A 210 -12.03 9.08 12.53
C SER A 210 -11.59 10.01 11.40
N GLY A 211 -12.16 9.83 10.22
CA GLY A 211 -11.64 10.38 8.97
C GLY A 211 -10.16 9.99 8.77
N ASN A 212 -9.32 11.00 8.58
CA ASN A 212 -7.86 10.83 8.42
C ASN A 212 -7.08 10.99 9.73
N THR A 213 -7.74 10.87 10.88
CA THR A 213 -7.10 11.03 12.19
C THR A 213 -7.06 9.69 12.94
N PRO A 214 -5.87 9.15 13.23
CA PRO A 214 -5.71 7.99 14.09
C PRO A 214 -5.74 8.38 15.58
N TYR A 215 -6.35 7.54 16.40
CA TYR A 215 -6.47 7.68 17.85
C TYR A 215 -5.98 6.43 18.56
N GLU A 216 -5.17 6.62 19.60
CA GLU A 216 -4.82 5.53 20.52
C GLU A 216 -6.08 5.03 21.23
N LEU A 217 -6.29 3.72 21.20
CA LEU A 217 -7.45 3.10 21.84
C LEU A 217 -7.44 3.31 23.36
N ASP A 218 -6.27 3.26 24.00
CA ASP A 218 -6.14 3.49 25.44
C ASP A 218 -6.43 4.95 25.82
N TRP A 219 -5.99 5.90 24.99
CA TRP A 219 -6.33 7.31 25.19
C TRP A 219 -7.84 7.56 25.04
N LEU A 220 -8.48 6.94 24.04
CA LEU A 220 -9.94 7.04 23.88
C LEU A 220 -10.68 6.49 25.09
N ARG A 221 -10.25 5.36 25.66
CA ARG A 221 -10.85 4.78 26.88
C ARG A 221 -10.68 5.72 28.08
N GLU A 222 -9.52 6.34 28.23
CA GLU A 222 -9.25 7.28 29.34
C GLU A 222 -10.05 8.57 29.22
N GLN A 223 -10.25 9.07 28.01
CA GLN A 223 -10.96 10.32 27.75
C GLN A 223 -12.44 10.12 27.43
N GLU A 224 -12.95 8.88 27.42
CA GLU A 224 -14.29 8.56 26.91
C GLU A 224 -15.39 9.38 27.58
N VAL A 225 -15.41 9.41 28.92
CA VAL A 225 -16.41 10.15 29.69
C VAL A 225 -16.30 11.66 29.40
N ASN A 226 -15.08 12.19 29.41
CA ASN A 226 -14.83 13.61 29.17
C ASN A 226 -15.31 14.04 27.78
N LEU A 227 -14.94 13.27 26.75
CA LEU A 227 -15.28 13.54 25.37
C LEU A 227 -16.80 13.41 25.14
N LYS A 228 -17.46 12.40 25.72
CA LYS A 228 -18.91 12.23 25.59
C LYS A 228 -19.71 13.31 26.31
N MET A 229 -19.31 13.69 27.53
CA MET A 229 -19.99 14.76 28.27
C MET A 229 -19.84 16.15 27.63
N ARG A 230 -18.86 16.32 26.73
CA ARG A 230 -18.57 17.57 26.01
C ARG A 230 -18.97 17.53 24.53
N ASP A 231 -19.71 16.49 24.09
CA ASP A 231 -20.08 16.28 22.68
C ASP A 231 -18.87 16.31 21.70
N ALA A 232 -17.70 15.90 22.19
CA ALA A 232 -16.42 15.90 21.48
C ALA A 232 -15.91 14.48 21.17
N TYR A 233 -16.73 13.45 21.41
CA TYR A 233 -16.36 12.06 21.10
C TYR A 233 -16.24 11.86 19.58
N PRO A 234 -15.08 11.41 19.05
CA PRO A 234 -14.86 11.32 17.62
C PRO A 234 -15.76 10.27 16.95
N CYS A 235 -16.17 10.54 15.72
CA CYS A 235 -16.91 9.58 14.90
C CYS A 235 -15.94 8.50 14.40
N ILE A 236 -15.84 7.38 15.12
CA ILE A 236 -14.95 6.29 14.75
C ILE A 236 -15.52 5.52 13.56
N ASP A 237 -14.85 5.62 12.41
CA ASP A 237 -15.21 4.95 11.16
C ASP A 237 -14.79 3.48 11.14
N PHE A 238 -13.62 3.17 11.69
CA PHE A 238 -13.08 1.81 11.79
C PHE A 238 -11.93 1.71 12.81
N VAL A 239 -11.60 0.49 13.22
CA VAL A 239 -10.44 0.18 14.07
C VAL A 239 -9.61 -0.87 13.35
N ASP A 240 -8.40 -0.50 12.92
CA ASP A 240 -7.50 -1.40 12.20
C ASP A 240 -6.06 -0.86 12.24
N LYS A 241 -5.11 -1.75 11.90
CA LYS A 241 -3.70 -1.44 11.68
C LYS A 241 -3.45 -0.68 10.38
N PHE A 242 -4.23 -0.95 9.34
CA PHE A 242 -4.06 -0.36 8.01
C PHE A 242 -5.05 0.77 7.76
N PRO A 243 -4.61 1.94 7.25
CA PRO A 243 -5.54 2.92 6.71
C PRO A 243 -6.15 2.43 5.39
N ARG A 244 -7.20 3.13 4.94
CA ARG A 244 -7.81 2.94 3.62
C ARG A 244 -6.95 3.58 2.53
N TYR A 245 -7.04 3.08 1.30
CA TYR A 245 -6.26 3.58 0.16
C TYR A 245 -6.43 5.08 -0.08
N LEU A 246 -7.67 5.57 -0.11
CA LEU A 246 -7.98 6.99 -0.36
C LEU A 246 -7.57 7.93 0.78
N MET A 247 -7.14 7.40 1.92
CA MET A 247 -6.55 8.21 3.00
C MET A 247 -5.09 8.58 2.71
N GLN A 248 -4.42 7.85 1.80
CA GLN A 248 -3.00 8.02 1.49
C GLN A 248 -2.74 8.33 0.01
N VAL A 249 -3.64 7.94 -0.89
CA VAL A 249 -3.41 7.97 -2.33
C VAL A 249 -4.60 8.56 -3.07
N ILE A 250 -4.30 9.49 -3.97
CA ILE A 250 -5.20 9.87 -5.06
C ILE A 250 -4.89 8.91 -6.23
N PRO A 251 -5.90 8.23 -6.81
CA PRO A 251 -5.68 7.36 -7.97
C PRO A 251 -4.91 8.06 -9.09
N GLN A 252 -4.00 7.35 -9.75
CA GLN A 252 -3.07 7.94 -10.73
C GLN A 252 -3.73 8.21 -12.09
N TYR A 253 -4.93 7.66 -12.29
CA TYR A 253 -5.67 7.71 -13.54
C TYR A 253 -7.13 8.08 -13.25
N ASP A 254 -7.70 8.96 -14.07
CA ASP A 254 -9.03 9.52 -13.87
C ASP A 254 -10.14 8.46 -13.94
N ASN A 255 -9.92 7.38 -14.68
CA ASN A 255 -10.87 6.27 -14.85
C ASN A 255 -10.69 5.14 -13.80
N ILE A 256 -10.14 5.46 -12.62
CA ILE A 256 -10.17 4.59 -11.44
C ILE A 256 -11.32 5.04 -10.54
N ARG A 257 -12.30 4.15 -10.33
CA ARG A 257 -13.51 4.43 -9.55
C ARG A 257 -13.59 3.53 -8.32
N LEU A 258 -13.65 4.16 -7.15
CA LEU A 258 -13.84 3.49 -5.86
C LEU A 258 -15.14 4.02 -5.24
N LEU A 259 -16.19 3.20 -5.24
CA LEU A 259 -17.52 3.64 -4.76
C LEU A 259 -17.66 3.57 -3.24
N ASP A 260 -16.75 2.88 -2.54
CA ASP A 260 -16.66 2.87 -1.08
C ASP A 260 -15.19 2.69 -0.66
N SER A 261 -14.63 3.72 0.01
CA SER A 261 -13.25 3.70 0.47
C SER A 261 -12.96 2.58 1.47
N ALA A 262 -13.95 2.06 2.21
CA ALA A 262 -13.74 1.01 3.20
C ALA A 262 -13.36 -0.34 2.55
N LYS A 263 -13.57 -0.49 1.23
CA LYS A 263 -13.33 -1.73 0.50
C LYS A 263 -11.92 -1.85 -0.08
N THR A 264 -11.08 -0.82 0.06
CA THR A 264 -9.71 -0.80 -0.47
C THR A 264 -8.71 -0.40 0.60
N ARG A 265 -7.86 -1.34 1.01
CA ARG A 265 -6.76 -1.07 1.94
C ARG A 265 -5.60 -0.33 1.28
N PHE A 266 -4.91 0.50 2.06
CA PHE A 266 -3.63 1.05 1.66
C PHE A 266 -2.60 -0.07 1.40
N GLY A 267 -1.81 0.07 0.33
CA GLY A 267 -0.96 -0.98 -0.21
C GLY A 267 -1.61 -1.83 -1.30
N ALA A 268 -2.88 -1.61 -1.64
CA ALA A 268 -3.50 -2.17 -2.85
C ALA A 268 -3.02 -1.41 -4.10
N TYR A 269 -2.96 -2.09 -5.25
CA TYR A 269 -2.65 -1.50 -6.56
C TYR A 269 -3.83 -1.64 -7.53
N LEU A 270 -4.19 -0.55 -8.22
CA LEU A 270 -5.42 -0.46 -9.01
C LEU A 270 -5.18 -0.35 -10.52
N GLY A 271 -4.02 -0.84 -10.99
CA GLY A 271 -3.70 -0.93 -12.41
C GLY A 271 -3.40 0.42 -13.07
N LYS A 272 -3.24 0.38 -14.39
CA LYS A 272 -2.95 1.55 -15.23
C LYS A 272 -4.20 2.35 -15.68
N GLY A 273 -5.32 2.20 -14.97
CA GLY A 273 -6.62 2.77 -15.34
C GLY A 273 -7.68 1.72 -15.69
N GLY A 274 -8.90 2.18 -15.93
CA GLY A 274 -10.06 1.35 -16.29
C GLY A 274 -10.57 0.46 -15.15
N TYR A 275 -10.29 0.81 -13.89
CA TYR A 275 -10.70 0.02 -12.72
C TYR A 275 -11.98 0.57 -12.12
N THR A 276 -12.96 -0.30 -11.88
CA THR A 276 -14.17 0.06 -11.12
C THR A 276 -14.40 -0.93 -9.99
N GLN A 277 -14.48 -0.43 -8.76
CA GLN A 277 -14.84 -1.21 -7.59
C GLN A 277 -16.27 -0.90 -7.15
N MET A 278 -17.15 -1.89 -7.22
CA MET A 278 -18.54 -1.77 -6.78
C MET A 278 -18.66 -2.00 -5.27
N PRO A 279 -19.50 -1.26 -4.53
CA PRO A 279 -19.44 -1.22 -3.07
C PRO A 279 -20.10 -2.42 -2.37
N GLY A 280 -20.90 -3.20 -3.09
CA GLY A 280 -21.74 -4.27 -2.52
C GLY A 280 -20.96 -5.30 -1.72
N ALA A 281 -20.19 -6.15 -2.40
CA ALA A 281 -19.43 -7.25 -1.78
C ALA A 281 -17.96 -7.27 -2.18
N SER A 282 -17.45 -6.15 -2.72
CA SER A 282 -16.06 -6.06 -3.14
C SER A 282 -15.11 -5.87 -1.96
N TYR A 283 -13.85 -6.25 -2.16
CA TYR A 283 -12.75 -5.91 -1.28
C TYR A 283 -11.42 -6.06 -2.01
N ILE A 284 -10.43 -5.24 -1.65
CA ILE A 284 -9.04 -5.44 -2.05
C ILE A 284 -8.10 -5.15 -0.88
N ASN A 285 -7.24 -6.13 -0.62
CA ASN A 285 -6.31 -6.08 0.51
C ASN A 285 -4.96 -5.46 0.10
N PHE A 286 -4.07 -5.23 1.08
CA PHE A 286 -2.71 -4.75 0.80
C PHE A 286 -1.90 -5.81 0.03
N ASN A 287 -0.93 -5.33 -0.76
CA ASN A 287 -0.11 -6.15 -1.66
C ASN A 287 -0.94 -7.01 -2.61
N ALA A 288 -2.17 -6.58 -2.92
CA ALA A 288 -3.04 -7.19 -3.89
C ALA A 288 -3.55 -6.14 -4.86
N GLY A 289 -4.02 -6.56 -6.02
CA GLY A 289 -4.34 -5.59 -7.05
C GLY A 289 -4.77 -6.16 -8.38
N VAL A 290 -5.04 -5.22 -9.28
CA VAL A 290 -5.28 -5.47 -10.69
C VAL A 290 -4.13 -4.88 -11.51
N GLU A 291 -3.78 -5.50 -12.63
CA GLU A 291 -2.72 -5.00 -13.52
C GLU A 291 -3.20 -3.89 -14.46
N GLY A 292 -4.50 -3.85 -14.76
CA GLY A 292 -5.13 -2.91 -15.70
C GLY A 292 -6.64 -2.87 -15.52
N ALA A 293 -7.37 -2.65 -16.62
CA ALA A 293 -8.82 -2.54 -16.60
C ALA A 293 -9.48 -3.78 -15.97
N CYS A 294 -10.40 -3.55 -15.03
CA CYS A 294 -11.07 -4.62 -14.29
C CYS A 294 -12.36 -4.10 -13.67
N MET A 295 -13.43 -4.89 -13.79
CA MET A 295 -14.63 -4.73 -12.98
C MET A 295 -14.48 -5.57 -11.72
N ASN A 296 -14.55 -4.96 -10.54
CA ASN A 296 -14.41 -5.64 -9.26
C ASN A 296 -15.63 -5.46 -8.36
N GLU A 297 -16.41 -6.53 -8.25
CA GLU A 297 -17.56 -6.64 -7.37
C GLU A 297 -17.34 -7.72 -6.29
N GLY A 298 -16.14 -8.32 -6.24
CA GLY A 298 -15.76 -9.40 -5.33
C GLY A 298 -14.50 -9.12 -4.50
N ARG A 299 -14.02 -10.14 -3.80
CA ARG A 299 -12.96 -10.03 -2.79
C ARG A 299 -11.63 -10.52 -3.32
N ILE A 300 -10.66 -9.62 -3.38
CA ILE A 300 -9.26 -9.83 -3.78
C ILE A 300 -8.40 -9.85 -2.51
N SER A 301 -8.02 -11.07 -2.08
CA SER A 301 -7.23 -11.27 -0.85
C SER A 301 -5.79 -10.76 -0.98
N SER A 302 -5.07 -10.61 0.15
CA SER A 302 -3.66 -10.18 0.15
C SER A 302 -2.80 -11.06 -0.75
N SER A 303 -1.86 -10.43 -1.46
CA SER A 303 -0.97 -11.06 -2.43
C SER A 303 -1.67 -11.57 -3.69
N VAL A 304 -2.98 -11.39 -3.89
CA VAL A 304 -3.64 -11.77 -5.15
C VAL A 304 -3.35 -10.73 -6.23
N ILE A 305 -3.03 -11.22 -7.44
CA ILE A 305 -2.86 -10.40 -8.64
C ILE A 305 -3.95 -10.80 -9.63
N VAL A 306 -4.64 -9.81 -10.19
CA VAL A 306 -5.66 -10.01 -11.22
C VAL A 306 -5.22 -9.33 -12.51
N GLY A 307 -5.15 -10.11 -13.59
CA GLY A 307 -4.78 -9.63 -14.90
C GLY A 307 -5.82 -8.68 -15.51
N GLU A 308 -5.36 -7.85 -16.44
CA GLU A 308 -6.21 -6.93 -17.20
C GLU A 308 -7.34 -7.64 -17.96
N GLY A 309 -8.48 -6.98 -18.07
CA GLY A 309 -9.66 -7.47 -18.78
C GLY A 309 -10.51 -8.46 -17.97
N THR A 310 -10.07 -8.81 -16.76
CA THR A 310 -10.78 -9.74 -15.89
C THR A 310 -11.96 -9.08 -15.17
N ASP A 311 -13.08 -9.78 -15.14
CA ASP A 311 -14.30 -9.40 -14.44
C ASP A 311 -14.46 -10.27 -13.17
N VAL A 312 -14.47 -9.61 -12.00
CA VAL A 312 -14.67 -10.24 -10.70
C VAL A 312 -16.10 -9.96 -10.24
N GLY A 313 -17.00 -10.89 -10.54
CA GLY A 313 -18.43 -10.73 -10.31
C GLY A 313 -18.83 -10.63 -8.83
N GLY A 314 -20.06 -10.15 -8.61
CA GLY A 314 -20.61 -9.82 -7.30
C GLY A 314 -20.38 -10.88 -6.24
N GLY A 315 -19.59 -10.57 -5.21
CA GLY A 315 -19.35 -11.46 -4.07
C GLY A 315 -18.42 -12.65 -4.35
N ALA A 316 -17.83 -12.75 -5.54
CA ALA A 316 -16.77 -13.72 -5.84
C ALA A 316 -15.62 -13.59 -4.82
N SER A 317 -14.95 -14.70 -4.52
CA SER A 317 -13.80 -14.73 -3.60
C SER A 317 -12.58 -15.28 -4.30
N ILE A 318 -11.51 -14.50 -4.31
CA ILE A 318 -10.18 -14.99 -4.69
C ILE A 318 -9.39 -15.16 -3.40
N LEU A 319 -9.06 -16.41 -3.07
CA LEU A 319 -8.42 -16.74 -1.81
C LEU A 319 -6.98 -16.20 -1.77
N GLY A 320 -6.51 -15.87 -0.56
CA GLY A 320 -5.13 -15.48 -0.32
C GLY A 320 -4.34 -16.65 0.28
N VAL A 321 -3.06 -16.38 0.58
CA VAL A 321 -2.21 -17.31 1.34
C VAL A 321 -2.74 -17.47 2.76
N LEU A 322 -2.95 -16.34 3.46
CA LEU A 322 -3.35 -16.31 4.87
C LEU A 322 -4.79 -16.78 5.11
N SER A 323 -5.71 -16.48 4.19
CA SER A 323 -7.14 -16.78 4.32
C SER A 323 -7.55 -18.11 3.70
N GLY A 324 -6.74 -18.68 2.79
CA GLY A 324 -7.09 -19.85 1.98
C GLY A 324 -6.28 -21.11 2.26
N GLY A 325 -5.27 -21.07 3.12
CA GLY A 325 -4.39 -22.21 3.39
C GLY A 325 -3.45 -22.58 2.23
N ASN A 326 -3.33 -21.70 1.24
CA ASN A 326 -2.45 -21.91 0.09
C ASN A 326 -1.00 -21.63 0.46
N SER A 327 -0.07 -22.45 -0.03
CA SER A 327 1.38 -22.23 0.16
C SER A 327 1.96 -21.19 -0.79
N LYS A 328 1.28 -20.92 -1.92
CA LYS A 328 1.66 -19.90 -2.92
C LYS A 328 0.52 -18.90 -3.12
N PRO A 329 0.83 -17.61 -3.36
CA PRO A 329 -0.18 -16.61 -3.71
C PRO A 329 -0.90 -16.95 -5.02
N ILE A 330 -2.22 -16.69 -5.07
CA ILE A 330 -3.06 -16.91 -6.25
C ILE A 330 -2.91 -15.77 -7.25
N SER A 331 -2.72 -16.10 -8.52
CA SER A 331 -2.83 -15.16 -9.64
C SER A 331 -4.01 -15.52 -10.54
N ILE A 332 -4.77 -14.53 -10.97
CA ILE A 332 -5.80 -14.67 -11.99
C ILE A 332 -5.27 -14.00 -13.26
N GLY A 333 -5.25 -14.73 -14.36
CA GLY A 333 -4.78 -14.25 -15.65
C GLY A 333 -5.67 -13.15 -16.24
N ARG A 334 -5.38 -12.81 -17.49
CA ARG A 334 -6.10 -11.79 -18.25
C ARG A 334 -7.42 -12.31 -18.77
N ASN A 335 -8.36 -11.40 -18.99
CA ASN A 335 -9.65 -11.68 -19.62
C ASN A 335 -10.36 -12.89 -18.99
N CYS A 336 -10.35 -13.03 -17.67
CA CYS A 336 -11.11 -14.06 -16.96
C CYS A 336 -12.51 -13.55 -16.59
N LEU A 337 -13.45 -14.46 -16.37
CA LEU A 337 -14.78 -14.14 -15.85
C LEU A 337 -15.04 -14.97 -14.59
N LEU A 338 -15.06 -14.31 -13.44
CA LEU A 338 -15.39 -14.94 -12.17
C LEU A 338 -16.86 -14.64 -11.85
N GLY A 339 -17.71 -15.66 -11.95
CA GLY A 339 -19.14 -15.53 -11.72
C GLY A 339 -19.47 -15.11 -10.28
N ALA A 340 -20.64 -14.49 -10.12
CA ALA A 340 -21.10 -14.03 -8.81
C ALA A 340 -21.04 -15.16 -7.76
N ASN A 341 -20.56 -14.83 -6.56
CA ASN A 341 -20.40 -15.74 -5.43
C ASN A 341 -19.56 -17.01 -5.69
N CYS A 342 -18.75 -17.05 -6.76
CA CYS A 342 -17.79 -18.14 -6.92
C CYS A 342 -16.64 -18.04 -5.91
N VAL A 343 -15.91 -19.14 -5.70
CA VAL A 343 -14.72 -19.17 -4.84
C VAL A 343 -13.55 -19.74 -5.63
N VAL A 344 -12.48 -18.98 -5.79
CA VAL A 344 -11.27 -19.37 -6.52
C VAL A 344 -10.13 -19.58 -5.54
N GLY A 345 -9.75 -20.84 -5.38
CA GLY A 345 -8.69 -21.32 -4.48
C GLY A 345 -7.45 -21.85 -5.19
N ILE A 346 -7.31 -21.62 -6.49
CA ILE A 346 -6.14 -21.95 -7.32
C ILE A 346 -5.78 -20.75 -8.23
N SER A 347 -4.60 -20.74 -8.82
CA SER A 347 -4.27 -19.76 -9.86
C SER A 347 -4.98 -20.13 -11.17
N LEU A 348 -5.41 -19.12 -11.93
CA LEU A 348 -6.04 -19.29 -13.24
C LEU A 348 -5.18 -18.62 -14.30
N GLY A 349 -4.96 -19.29 -15.43
CA GLY A 349 -4.36 -18.65 -16.60
C GLY A 349 -5.37 -17.74 -17.31
N ASP A 350 -4.94 -17.11 -18.40
CA ASP A 350 -5.77 -16.24 -19.23
C ASP A 350 -7.04 -16.94 -19.77
N GLY A 351 -8.13 -16.18 -19.91
CA GLY A 351 -9.35 -16.62 -20.58
C GLY A 351 -10.20 -17.64 -19.80
N CYS A 352 -9.95 -17.82 -18.51
CA CYS A 352 -10.70 -18.76 -17.68
C CYS A 352 -12.08 -18.22 -17.29
N ILE A 353 -13.04 -19.14 -17.10
CA ILE A 353 -14.39 -18.83 -16.64
C ILE A 353 -14.72 -19.68 -15.43
N VAL A 354 -15.29 -19.08 -14.41
CA VAL A 354 -15.86 -19.79 -13.27
C VAL A 354 -17.34 -19.39 -13.18
N ASP A 355 -18.25 -20.35 -13.33
CA ASP A 355 -19.68 -20.07 -13.21
C ASP A 355 -20.04 -19.56 -11.80
N ALA A 356 -21.16 -18.85 -11.69
CA ALA A 356 -21.64 -18.32 -10.42
C ALA A 356 -21.84 -19.44 -9.38
N GLY A 357 -21.42 -19.18 -8.14
CA GLY A 357 -21.51 -20.12 -7.03
C GLY A 357 -20.52 -21.30 -7.05
N ILE A 358 -19.67 -21.41 -8.08
CA ILE A 358 -18.73 -22.53 -8.20
C ILE A 358 -17.51 -22.34 -7.30
N GLY A 359 -17.19 -23.37 -6.52
CA GLY A 359 -15.96 -23.46 -5.74
C GLY A 359 -14.85 -24.20 -6.49
N VAL A 360 -13.80 -23.50 -6.89
CA VAL A 360 -12.60 -24.04 -7.54
C VAL A 360 -11.45 -24.07 -6.53
N LEU A 361 -11.51 -25.04 -5.61
CA LEU A 361 -10.48 -25.26 -4.59
C LEU A 361 -9.46 -26.30 -5.03
N ALA A 362 -8.25 -26.26 -4.47
CA ALA A 362 -7.15 -27.17 -4.81
C ALA A 362 -7.51 -28.67 -4.76
N GLY A 363 -8.40 -29.06 -3.84
CA GLY A 363 -8.88 -30.44 -3.67
C GLY A 363 -10.16 -30.80 -4.42
N THR A 364 -10.84 -29.82 -5.02
CA THR A 364 -12.09 -30.05 -5.78
C THR A 364 -11.78 -30.92 -6.99
N ILE A 365 -12.57 -31.96 -7.24
CA ILE A 365 -12.38 -32.85 -8.39
C ILE A 365 -13.32 -32.39 -9.51
N PHE A 366 -12.76 -32.19 -10.70
CA PHE A 366 -13.48 -31.84 -11.92
C PHE A 366 -13.41 -32.99 -12.91
N GLU A 367 -14.55 -33.30 -13.51
CA GLU A 367 -14.64 -34.17 -14.69
C GLU A 367 -14.40 -33.34 -15.95
N LEU A 368 -13.51 -33.82 -16.81
CA LEU A 368 -13.12 -33.18 -18.07
C LEU A 368 -13.20 -34.24 -19.17
N SER A 369 -13.97 -33.98 -20.23
CA SER A 369 -14.10 -34.95 -21.33
C SER A 369 -12.76 -35.17 -22.02
N SER A 370 -12.55 -36.34 -22.64
CA SER A 370 -11.30 -36.62 -23.35
C SER A 370 -11.06 -35.63 -24.50
N GLU A 371 -12.13 -35.23 -25.19
CA GLU A 371 -12.09 -34.19 -26.23
C GLU A 371 -11.65 -32.83 -25.65
N ASP A 372 -12.26 -32.40 -24.55
CA ASP A 372 -11.88 -31.14 -23.89
C ASP A 372 -10.44 -31.17 -23.35
N ALA A 373 -9.99 -32.32 -22.85
CA ALA A 373 -8.63 -32.48 -22.36
C ALA A 373 -7.61 -32.35 -23.49
N GLU A 374 -7.89 -32.91 -24.67
CA GLU A 374 -7.07 -32.73 -25.87
C GLU A 374 -7.07 -31.27 -26.33
N GLN A 375 -8.23 -30.61 -26.36
CA GLN A 375 -8.32 -29.19 -26.72
C GLN A 375 -7.59 -28.27 -25.73
N LEU A 376 -7.63 -28.59 -24.43
CA LEU A 376 -6.88 -27.85 -23.41
C LEU A 376 -5.38 -28.08 -23.54
N GLN A 377 -4.93 -29.28 -23.91
CA GLN A 377 -3.52 -29.57 -24.15
C GLN A 377 -2.94 -28.75 -25.32
N VAL A 378 -3.74 -28.48 -26.36
CA VAL A 378 -3.32 -27.63 -27.49
C VAL A 378 -2.93 -26.22 -27.03
N VAL A 379 -3.64 -25.66 -26.05
CA VAL A 379 -3.36 -24.31 -25.53
C VAL A 379 -2.50 -24.31 -24.26
N ASN A 380 -2.29 -25.47 -23.66
CA ASN A 380 -1.47 -25.67 -22.46
C ASN A 380 -0.51 -26.85 -22.68
N ALA A 381 0.67 -26.59 -23.26
CA ALA A 381 1.60 -27.65 -23.69
C ALA A 381 2.02 -28.61 -22.57
N ASP A 382 2.10 -28.11 -21.33
CA ASP A 382 2.51 -28.91 -20.17
C ASP A 382 1.36 -29.73 -19.55
N PHE A 383 0.11 -29.49 -19.97
CA PHE A 383 -1.05 -30.25 -19.52
C PHE A 383 -1.07 -31.63 -20.16
N LYS A 384 -1.30 -32.66 -19.35
CA LYS A 384 -1.34 -34.06 -19.80
C LYS A 384 -2.70 -34.67 -19.48
N PRO A 385 -3.49 -35.05 -20.50
CA PRO A 385 -4.73 -35.78 -20.29
C PRO A 385 -4.52 -37.08 -19.51
N ARG A 386 -5.47 -37.39 -18.65
CA ARG A 386 -5.55 -38.63 -17.86
C ARG A 386 -6.66 -39.52 -18.38
N ALA A 387 -6.43 -40.83 -18.31
CA ALA A 387 -7.40 -41.83 -18.77
C ALA A 387 -8.68 -41.87 -17.92
N ASP A 388 -8.62 -41.45 -16.65
CA ASP A 388 -9.79 -41.42 -15.75
C ASP A 388 -10.61 -40.13 -15.85
N ASN A 389 -10.20 -39.15 -16.67
CA ASN A 389 -10.91 -37.89 -16.92
C ASN A 389 -11.21 -37.05 -15.66
N LEU A 390 -10.55 -37.33 -14.53
CA LEU A 390 -10.76 -36.67 -13.24
C LEU A 390 -9.49 -35.92 -12.81
N TYR A 391 -9.64 -34.64 -12.52
CA TYR A 391 -8.54 -33.76 -12.17
C TYR A 391 -8.88 -32.97 -10.92
N LYS A 392 -7.95 -32.90 -9.96
CA LYS A 392 -8.10 -31.98 -8.84
C LYS A 392 -7.86 -30.55 -9.31
N GLY A 393 -8.46 -29.56 -8.65
CA GLY A 393 -8.27 -28.14 -8.98
C GLY A 393 -6.80 -27.74 -9.07
N LYS A 394 -5.94 -28.27 -8.18
CA LYS A 394 -4.48 -28.01 -8.23
C LYS A 394 -3.81 -28.47 -9.53
N GLU A 395 -4.34 -29.51 -10.19
CA GLU A 395 -3.85 -30.06 -11.46
C GLU A 395 -4.32 -29.20 -12.65
N LEU A 396 -5.36 -28.38 -12.46
CA LEU A 396 -5.89 -27.44 -13.44
C LEU A 396 -5.44 -25.99 -13.17
N SER A 397 -4.58 -25.78 -12.17
CA SER A 397 -4.05 -24.47 -11.81
C SER A 397 -3.16 -23.93 -12.91
N GLU A 398 -3.21 -22.61 -13.13
CA GLU A 398 -2.42 -21.86 -14.13
C GLU A 398 -2.76 -22.18 -15.59
N LEU A 399 -3.64 -23.15 -15.86
CA LEU A 399 -4.09 -23.46 -17.21
C LEU A 399 -4.90 -22.29 -17.79
N HIS A 400 -4.70 -22.05 -19.08
CA HIS A 400 -5.42 -21.09 -19.88
C HIS A 400 -6.75 -21.66 -20.39
N GLY A 401 -7.77 -20.80 -20.42
CA GLY A 401 -8.98 -21.06 -21.18
C GLY A 401 -9.85 -22.19 -20.64
N VAL A 402 -9.82 -22.44 -19.33
CA VAL A 402 -10.65 -23.45 -18.65
C VAL A 402 -11.99 -22.82 -18.21
N HIS A 403 -13.10 -23.50 -18.46
CA HIS A 403 -14.42 -23.14 -17.93
C HIS A 403 -14.83 -24.14 -16.84
N PHE A 404 -14.94 -23.66 -15.59
CA PHE A 404 -15.42 -24.43 -14.45
C PHE A 404 -16.92 -24.24 -14.23
N ARG A 405 -17.66 -25.36 -14.12
CA ARG A 405 -19.12 -25.39 -13.99
C ARG A 405 -19.56 -26.55 -13.09
N GLN A 406 -20.79 -26.50 -12.59
CA GLN A 406 -21.50 -27.66 -12.07
C GLN A 406 -22.61 -28.08 -13.04
N CYS A 407 -22.67 -29.37 -13.40
CA CYS A 407 -23.76 -29.90 -14.19
C CYS A 407 -25.05 -29.90 -13.35
N SER A 408 -26.06 -29.16 -13.78
CA SER A 408 -27.31 -28.98 -13.03
C SER A 408 -28.15 -30.25 -12.90
N GLN A 409 -27.98 -31.22 -13.79
CA GLN A 409 -28.70 -32.48 -13.76
C GLN A 409 -28.03 -33.52 -12.84
N SER A 410 -26.69 -33.62 -12.87
CA SER A 410 -25.95 -34.66 -12.15
C SER A 410 -25.30 -34.17 -10.85
N GLY A 411 -25.18 -32.86 -10.67
CA GLY A 411 -24.44 -32.23 -9.57
C GLY A 411 -22.92 -32.32 -9.69
N LYS A 412 -22.40 -32.97 -10.74
CA LYS A 412 -20.95 -33.13 -10.94
C LYS A 412 -20.27 -31.80 -11.26
N MET A 413 -19.09 -31.59 -10.70
CA MET A 413 -18.21 -30.49 -11.07
C MET A 413 -17.50 -30.85 -12.37
N VAL A 414 -17.58 -29.98 -13.36
CA VAL A 414 -17.01 -30.19 -14.69
C VAL A 414 -16.08 -29.05 -15.06
N ALA A 415 -15.04 -29.37 -15.80
CA ALA A 415 -14.20 -28.42 -16.50
C ALA A 415 -14.29 -28.70 -18.01
N PHE A 416 -14.11 -27.69 -18.86
CA PHE A 416 -14.04 -27.85 -20.32
C PHE A 416 -13.33 -26.66 -20.97
N ARG A 417 -13.03 -26.76 -22.28
CA ARG A 417 -12.34 -25.68 -23.00
C ARG A 417 -13.30 -24.52 -23.28
N SER A 418 -12.96 -23.32 -22.81
CA SER A 418 -13.71 -22.09 -23.11
C SER A 418 -13.41 -21.54 -24.50
N THR A 419 -14.37 -21.50 -25.41
CA THR A 419 -14.23 -20.79 -26.71
C THR A 419 -14.68 -19.33 -26.65
N ARG A 420 -15.09 -18.85 -25.47
CA ARG A 420 -15.73 -17.54 -25.31
C ARG A 420 -14.70 -16.42 -25.25
N LYS A 421 -14.91 -15.38 -26.07
CA LYS A 421 -14.22 -14.08 -25.92
C LYS A 421 -14.85 -13.32 -24.74
N ILE A 422 -14.04 -12.97 -23.75
CA ILE A 422 -14.45 -12.19 -22.59
C ILE A 422 -14.14 -10.72 -22.89
N THR A 423 -15.15 -9.87 -22.83
CA THR A 423 -15.05 -8.43 -23.08
C THR A 423 -15.73 -7.67 -21.96
N LEU A 424 -15.01 -6.71 -21.35
CA LEU A 424 -15.58 -5.79 -20.38
C LEU A 424 -16.54 -4.79 -21.05
N ASN A 425 -17.48 -4.24 -20.29
CA ASN A 425 -18.39 -3.22 -20.79
C ASN A 425 -17.64 -1.89 -20.96
N GLN A 426 -17.43 -1.47 -22.21
CA GLN A 426 -16.61 -0.31 -22.56
C GLN A 426 -17.03 0.98 -21.84
N SER A 427 -18.34 1.21 -21.66
CA SER A 427 -18.86 2.40 -20.97
C SER A 427 -18.54 2.46 -19.46
N LEU A 428 -18.04 1.38 -18.86
CA LEU A 428 -17.65 1.34 -17.44
C LEU A 428 -16.14 1.52 -17.21
N HIS A 429 -15.35 1.58 -18.29
CA HIS A 429 -13.89 1.56 -18.21
C HIS A 429 -13.21 2.66 -19.05
N ASP A 430 -13.95 3.34 -19.92
CA ASP A 430 -13.50 4.53 -20.67
C ASP A 430 -13.31 5.77 -19.77
#